data_AF-A0AAV3ZRU0-F1
#
_entry.id   AF-A0AAV3ZRU0-F1
#
_cell.length_a   1.000
_cell.length_b   1.000
_cell.length_c   1.000
_cell.angle_alpha   90.00
_cell.angle_beta   90.00
_cell.angle_gamma   90.00
#
_symmetry.space_group_name_H-M   'P 1'
#
loop_
_entity.id
_entity.type
_entity.pdbx_description
1 polymer ?
#
loop_
_entity_poly.entity_id
_entity_poly.type
_entity_poly.pdbx_seq_one_letter_code
_entity_poly.pdbx_strand_id
1 'polypeptide(L)'
;MLMEKKEILNRWSEYVEDLFKDDRCEKPKIEKNIEGPTILKEEIEAAIKKMKNGKATGPDIIPVEIIKALDNLGIDLTTKLLNAIYDSGTILEDLCKSDFIVLPKTPGATECEHHRTIS
;
A
#
# COMPACT_ATOMS: atom_id res chain seq x y z
N MET A 1 -18.83 26.00 1.03
CA MET A 1 -19.17 24.56 1.10
C MET A 1 -19.17 24.05 -0.32
N LEU A 2 -18.28 23.12 -0.66
CA LEU A 2 -18.30 22.48 -1.98
C LEU A 2 -19.45 21.48 -2.01
N MET A 3 -20.26 21.55 -3.06
CA MET A 3 -21.45 20.69 -3.19
C MET A 3 -21.36 19.83 -4.45
N GLU A 4 -20.61 20.28 -5.46
CA GLU A 4 -20.39 19.53 -6.68
C GLU A 4 -19.38 18.39 -6.46
N LYS A 5 -19.76 17.17 -6.87
CA LYS A 5 -18.93 15.96 -6.67
C LYS A 5 -17.52 16.13 -7.23
N LYS A 6 -17.38 16.78 -8.39
CA LYS A 6 -16.08 17.00 -9.04
C LYS A 6 -15.19 17.93 -8.22
N GLU A 7 -15.74 19.01 -7.69
CA GLU A 7 -15.01 19.96 -6.87
C GLU A 7 -14.59 19.33 -5.54
N ILE A 8 -15.48 18.54 -4.93
CA ILE A 8 -15.18 17.77 -3.72
C ILE A 8 -14.02 16.80 -3.98
N LEU A 9 -14.06 16.04 -5.08
CA LEU A 9 -12.98 15.10 -5.43
C LEU A 9 -11.65 15.82 -5.67
N ASN A 10 -11.65 16.92 -6.41
CA ASN A 10 -10.45 17.72 -6.63
C ASN A 10 -9.85 18.22 -5.30
N ARG A 11 -10.69 18.73 -4.40
CA ARG A 11 -10.26 19.21 -3.08
C ARG A 11 -9.65 18.08 -2.23
N TRP A 12 -10.15 16.85 -2.36
CA TRP A 12 -9.57 15.67 -1.73
C TRP A 12 -8.25 15.26 -2.36
N SER A 13 -8.15 15.26 -3.70
CA SER A 13 -6.91 14.96 -4.41
C SER A 13 -5.79 15.92 -3.99
N GLU A 14 -6.03 17.23 -4.00
CA GLU A 14 -5.08 18.24 -3.54
C GLU A 14 -4.63 18.00 -2.10
N TYR A 15 -5.58 17.66 -1.21
CA TYR A 15 -5.27 17.39 0.20
C TYR A 15 -4.42 16.15 0.39
N VAL A 16 -4.74 15.04 -0.30
CA VAL A 16 -4.00 13.77 -0.21
C VAL A 16 -2.61 13.93 -0.82
N GLU A 17 -2.48 14.63 -1.94
CA GLU A 17 -1.19 14.93 -2.57
C GLU A 17 -0.28 15.71 -1.63
N ASP A 18 -0.79 16.75 -0.96
CA ASP A 18 -0.01 17.52 0.02
C ASP A 18 0.32 16.70 1.27
N LEU A 19 -0.65 15.93 1.78
CA LEU A 19 -0.49 15.12 3.00
C LEU A 19 0.57 14.01 2.86
N PHE A 20 0.66 13.38 1.69
CA PHE A 20 1.59 12.27 1.42
C PHE A 20 2.77 12.69 0.53
N LYS A 21 2.94 13.99 0.30
CA LYS A 21 4.06 14.53 -0.46
C LYS A 21 5.37 14.10 0.19
N ASP A 22 6.24 13.49 -0.59
CA ASP A 22 7.60 13.19 -0.15
C ASP A 22 8.47 14.44 -0.33
N ASP A 23 8.71 15.17 0.76
CA ASP A 23 9.56 16.36 0.82
C ASP A 23 11.00 16.06 1.26
N ARG A 24 11.34 14.77 1.42
CA ARG A 24 12.68 14.34 1.82
C ARG A 24 13.68 14.66 0.70
N CYS A 25 14.91 15.02 1.09
CA CYS A 25 16.02 15.22 0.17
C CYS A 25 16.29 13.96 -0.68
N GLU A 26 17.09 14.11 -1.76
CA GLU A 26 17.49 12.99 -2.61
C GLU A 26 17.87 11.76 -1.79
N LYS A 27 17.27 10.62 -2.14
CA LYS A 27 17.54 9.33 -1.49
C LYS A 27 19.06 9.12 -1.49
N PRO A 28 19.66 8.74 -0.34
CA PRO A 28 21.10 8.50 -0.30
C PRO A 28 21.46 7.45 -1.35
N LYS A 29 22.58 7.66 -2.04
CA LYS A 29 23.17 6.63 -2.90
C LYS A 29 23.68 5.52 -1.99
N ILE A 30 22.85 4.51 -1.77
CA ILE A 30 23.26 3.29 -1.06
C ILE A 30 24.12 2.51 -2.04
N GLU A 31 25.44 2.56 -1.86
CA GLU A 31 26.31 1.57 -2.47
C GLU A 31 25.91 0.19 -1.93
N LYS A 32 25.63 -0.77 -2.82
CA LYS A 32 25.35 -2.17 -2.45
C LYS A 32 26.64 -2.83 -1.91
N ASN A 33 27.18 -2.32 -0.82
CA ASN A 33 28.40 -2.86 -0.19
C ASN A 33 28.10 -4.08 0.68
N ILE A 34 26.82 -4.40 0.92
CA ILE A 34 26.38 -5.59 1.66
C ILE A 34 25.10 -6.11 0.99
N GLU A 35 25.14 -7.32 0.43
CA GLU A 35 23.92 -8.05 0.06
C GLU A 35 23.19 -8.40 1.37
N GLY A 36 21.98 -7.86 1.54
CA GLY A 36 21.10 -8.24 2.63
C GLY A 36 20.66 -9.71 2.49
N PRO A 37 20.20 -10.35 3.57
CA PRO A 37 19.72 -11.73 3.49
C PRO A 37 18.51 -11.84 2.56
N THR A 38 18.42 -12.95 1.83
CA THR A 38 17.24 -13.31 1.04
C THR A 38 16.03 -13.51 1.96
N ILE A 39 14.86 -13.06 1.51
CA ILE A 39 13.58 -13.29 2.19
C ILE A 39 13.23 -14.79 2.08
N LEU A 40 13.03 -15.43 3.24
CA LEU A 40 12.78 -16.86 3.34
C LEU A 40 11.31 -17.21 3.08
N LYS A 41 11.05 -18.45 2.65
CA LYS A 41 9.67 -18.93 2.44
C LYS A 41 8.89 -18.97 3.76
N GLU A 42 9.56 -19.32 4.85
CA GLU A 42 8.99 -19.42 6.19
C GLU A 42 8.52 -18.06 6.71
N GLU A 43 9.22 -16.98 6.36
CA GLU A 43 8.81 -15.60 6.68
C GLU A 43 7.53 -15.22 5.93
N ILE A 44 7.45 -15.58 4.65
CA ILE A 44 6.28 -15.33 3.81
C ILE A 44 5.09 -16.17 4.27
N GLU A 45 5.30 -17.45 4.58
CA GLU A 45 4.27 -18.32 5.11
C GLU A 45 3.70 -17.77 6.43
N ALA A 46 4.58 -17.35 7.36
CA ALA A 46 4.16 -16.74 8.62
C ALA A 46 3.38 -15.43 8.40
N ALA A 47 3.83 -14.60 7.45
CA ALA A 47 3.14 -13.36 7.09
C ALA A 47 1.74 -13.63 6.54
N ILE A 48 1.61 -14.52 5.56
CA ILE A 48 0.33 -14.90 4.94
C ILE A 48 -0.63 -15.47 5.99
N LYS A 49 -0.15 -16.35 6.88
CA LYS A 49 -0.97 -16.92 7.98
C LYS A 49 -1.47 -15.85 8.94
N LYS A 50 -0.66 -14.82 9.22
CA LYS A 50 -1.01 -13.71 10.14
C LYS A 50 -2.02 -12.73 9.54
N MET A 51 -2.11 -12.61 8.22
CA MET A 51 -3.07 -11.70 7.58
C MET A 51 -4.51 -12.12 7.90
N LYS A 52 -5.41 -11.15 8.09
CA LYS A 52 -6.82 -11.42 8.42
C LYS A 52 -7.67 -11.52 7.15
N ASN A 53 -8.64 -12.41 7.17
CA ASN A 53 -9.67 -12.51 6.12
C ASN A 53 -10.67 -11.34 6.24
N GLY A 54 -11.41 -11.09 5.16
CA GLY A 54 -12.45 -10.05 5.06
C GLY A 54 -11.89 -8.64 4.97
N LYS A 55 -10.64 -8.49 4.51
CA LYS A 55 -10.04 -7.18 4.25
C LYS A 55 -10.48 -6.66 2.88
N ALA A 56 -10.70 -5.35 2.78
CA ALA A 56 -10.93 -4.70 1.50
C ALA A 56 -9.71 -4.92 0.60
N THR A 57 -9.95 -5.12 -0.69
CA THR A 57 -8.89 -5.23 -1.69
C THR A 57 -8.39 -3.84 -2.05
N GLY A 58 -7.14 -3.77 -2.51
CA GLY A 58 -6.63 -2.57 -3.17
C GLY A 58 -7.11 -2.49 -4.62
N PRO A 59 -6.48 -1.59 -5.41
CA PRO A 59 -6.76 -1.44 -6.84
C PRO A 59 -6.54 -2.71 -7.68
N ASP A 60 -5.78 -3.68 -7.16
CA ASP A 60 -5.51 -4.97 -7.80
C ASP A 60 -6.71 -5.94 -7.76
N ILE A 61 -7.69 -5.69 -6.89
CA ILE A 61 -8.86 -6.55 -6.68
C ILE A 61 -8.46 -7.98 -6.24
N ILE A 62 -7.29 -8.13 -5.59
CA ILE A 62 -6.81 -9.44 -5.11
C ILE A 62 -7.04 -9.57 -3.60
N PRO A 63 -8.06 -10.34 -3.17
CA PRO A 63 -8.25 -10.63 -1.75
C PRO A 63 -7.17 -11.57 -1.21
N VAL A 64 -6.81 -11.40 0.06
CA VAL A 64 -5.80 -12.24 0.74
C VAL A 64 -6.20 -13.72 0.80
N GLU A 65 -7.50 -14.01 0.76
CA GLU A 65 -8.06 -15.35 0.70
C GLU A 65 -7.60 -16.11 -0.53
N ILE A 66 -7.41 -15.44 -1.67
CA ILE A 66 -6.86 -16.08 -2.87
C ILE A 66 -5.41 -16.48 -2.63
N ILE A 67 -4.60 -15.58 -2.07
CA ILE A 67 -3.19 -15.85 -1.76
C ILE A 67 -3.08 -17.03 -0.79
N LYS A 68 -3.94 -17.09 0.23
CA LYS A 68 -4.02 -18.22 1.16
C LYS A 68 -4.47 -19.52 0.51
N ALA A 69 -5.44 -19.46 -0.41
CA ALA A 69 -5.96 -20.62 -1.11
C ALA A 69 -4.95 -21.26 -2.07
N LEU A 70 -3.97 -20.48 -2.55
CA LEU A 70 -2.87 -20.96 -3.38
C LEU A 70 -1.82 -21.77 -2.60
N ASP A 71 -1.86 -21.74 -1.26
CA ASP A 71 -0.99 -22.52 -0.37
C ASP A 71 0.50 -22.40 -0.77
N ASN A 72 1.21 -23.52 -0.95
CA ASN A 72 2.63 -23.54 -1.33
C ASN A 72 2.92 -22.79 -2.64
N LEU A 73 2.01 -22.83 -3.62
CA LEU A 73 2.18 -22.09 -4.87
C LEU A 73 2.15 -20.58 -4.62
N GLY A 74 1.23 -20.13 -3.76
CA GLY A 74 1.11 -18.72 -3.37
C GLY A 74 2.35 -18.23 -2.63
N ILE A 75 2.89 -19.05 -1.72
CA ILE A 75 4.13 -18.77 -1.00
C ILE A 75 5.29 -18.65 -1.99
N ASP A 76 5.47 -19.62 -2.89
CA ASP A 76 6.58 -19.64 -3.84
C ASP A 76 6.57 -18.45 -4.80
N LEU A 77 5.41 -18.09 -5.33
CA LEU A 77 5.25 -16.94 -6.21
C LEU A 77 5.53 -15.63 -5.47
N THR A 78 4.99 -15.49 -4.25
CA THR A 78 5.16 -14.27 -3.44
C THR A 78 6.62 -14.10 -3.00
N THR A 79 7.28 -15.17 -2.55
CA THR A 79 8.70 -15.15 -2.18
C THR A 79 9.58 -14.77 -3.37
N LYS A 80 9.32 -15.33 -4.56
CA LYS A 80 10.07 -15.00 -5.77
C LYS A 80 9.89 -13.54 -6.16
N LEU A 81 8.66 -13.03 -6.11
CA LEU A 81 8.33 -11.65 -6.43
C LEU A 81 9.01 -10.66 -5.48
N LEU A 82 8.89 -10.88 -4.17
CA LEU A 82 9.43 -9.99 -3.15
C LEU A 82 10.97 -9.97 -3.16
N ASN A 83 11.62 -11.12 -3.37
CA ASN A 83 13.07 -11.15 -3.54
C ASN A 83 13.51 -10.41 -4.81
N ALA A 84 12.80 -10.54 -5.93
CA ALA A 84 13.13 -9.77 -7.13
C ALA A 84 13.01 -8.25 -6.93
N ILE A 85 12.00 -7.80 -6.16
CA ILE A 85 11.85 -6.39 -5.77
C ILE A 85 12.98 -5.96 -4.83
N TYR A 86 13.30 -6.79 -3.83
CA TYR A 86 14.36 -6.53 -2.86
C TYR A 86 15.74 -6.41 -3.52
N ASP A 87 16.09 -7.35 -4.40
CA ASP A 87 17.36 -7.39 -5.10
C ASP A 87 17.51 -6.26 -6.12
N SER A 88 16.43 -5.93 -6.84
CA SER A 88 16.45 -4.83 -7.82
C SER A 88 16.37 -3.45 -7.17
N GLY A 89 15.88 -3.35 -5.93
CA GLY A 89 15.60 -2.08 -5.26
C GLY A 89 14.49 -1.26 -5.94
N THR A 90 13.74 -1.85 -6.88
CA THR A 90 12.72 -1.18 -7.66
C THR A 90 11.34 -1.72 -7.27
N ILE A 91 10.48 -0.84 -6.76
CA ILE A 91 9.09 -1.17 -6.45
C ILE A 91 8.28 -1.15 -7.76
N LEU A 92 7.38 -2.13 -7.92
CA LEU A 92 6.48 -2.20 -9.06
C LEU A 92 5.48 -1.03 -9.01
N GLU A 93 5.18 -0.45 -10.17
CA GLU A 93 4.25 0.69 -10.27
C GLU A 93 2.87 0.38 -9.67
N ASP A 94 2.38 -0.84 -9.85
CA ASP A 94 1.07 -1.25 -9.32
C ASP A 94 1.05 -1.32 -7.79
N LEU A 95 2.19 -1.57 -7.13
CA LEU A 95 2.32 -1.52 -5.68
C LEU A 95 2.42 -0.09 -5.13
N CYS A 96 2.58 0.91 -6.01
CA CYS A 96 2.60 2.33 -5.65
C CYS A 96 1.23 2.99 -5.77
N LYS A 97 0.19 2.25 -6.20
CA LYS A 97 -1.18 2.76 -6.36
C LYS A 97 -2.00 2.46 -5.10
N SER A 98 -2.88 3.38 -4.72
CA SER A 98 -3.72 3.24 -3.53
C SER A 98 -5.04 3.97 -3.70
N ASP A 99 -6.13 3.35 -3.25
CA ASP A 99 -7.46 3.96 -3.21
C ASP A 99 -7.73 4.51 -1.81
N PHE A 100 -8.11 5.77 -1.70
CA PHE A 100 -8.35 6.39 -0.40
C PHE A 100 -9.85 6.48 -0.08
N ILE A 101 -10.22 5.97 1.09
CA ILE A 101 -11.52 6.15 1.73
C ILE A 101 -11.38 7.17 2.84
N VAL A 102 -12.27 8.17 2.85
CA VAL A 102 -12.29 9.24 3.86
C VAL A 102 -13.37 8.96 4.90
N LEU A 103 -12.97 8.87 6.17
CA LEU A 103 -13.87 8.64 7.30
C LEU A 103 -13.95 9.88 8.19
N PRO A 104 -15.13 10.44 8.48
CA PRO A 104 -15.24 11.59 9.37
C PRO A 104 -14.79 11.22 10.78
N LYS A 105 -13.93 12.04 11.39
CA LYS A 105 -13.50 11.88 12.79
C LYS A 105 -14.54 12.41 13.77
N THR A 106 -15.30 13.42 13.35
CA THR A 106 -16.33 14.11 14.14
C THR A 106 -17.65 14.21 13.37
N PRO A 107 -18.80 14.26 14.07
CA PRO A 107 -20.08 14.51 13.42
C PRO A 107 -20.08 15.85 12.69
N GLY A 108 -20.58 15.86 11.45
CA GLY A 108 -20.67 17.09 10.65
C GLY A 108 -19.33 17.60 10.11
N ALA A 109 -18.30 16.76 10.02
CA ALA A 109 -17.01 17.13 9.44
C ALA A 109 -17.17 17.63 7.99
N THR A 110 -16.76 18.87 7.74
CA THR A 110 -16.78 19.51 6.40
C THR A 110 -15.39 19.71 5.81
N GLU A 111 -14.38 19.89 6.67
CA GLU A 111 -12.98 20.09 6.25
C GLU A 111 -12.22 18.76 6.14
N CYS A 112 -11.28 18.68 5.21
CA CYS A 112 -10.52 17.45 4.93
C CYS A 112 -9.75 16.95 6.17
N GLU A 113 -9.16 17.85 6.96
CA GLU A 113 -8.39 17.55 8.17
C GLU A 113 -9.21 16.83 9.27
N HIS A 114 -10.52 17.08 9.29
CA HIS A 114 -11.46 16.45 10.21
C HIS A 114 -11.87 15.04 9.77
N HIS A 115 -11.27 14.51 8.70
CA HIS A 115 -11.42 13.13 8.30
C HIS A 115 -10.12 12.35 8.48
N ARG A 116 -10.25 11.04 8.57
CA ARG A 116 -9.15 10.08 8.51
C ARG A 116 -9.17 9.43 7.13
N THR A 117 -8.07 9.55 6.41
CA THR A 117 -7.83 8.81 5.18
C THR A 117 -7.38 7.38 5.53
N ILE A 118 -8.01 6.39 4.91
CA ILE A 118 -7.60 4.99 4.96
C ILE A 118 -7.41 4.53 3.52
N SER A 119 -6.25 3.95 3.24
CA SER A 119 -5.94 3.23 2.00
C SER A 119 -5.90 1.73 2.26
#